data_AF-A0A9K3HGM2-F1
#
_entry.id   AF-A0A9K3HGM2-F1
#
_cell.length_a   1.000
_cell.length_b   1.000
_cell.length_c   1.000
_cell.angle_alpha   90.00
_cell.angle_beta   90.00
_cell.angle_gamma   90.00
#
_symmetry.space_group_name_H-M   'P 1'
#
loop_
_entity.id
_entity.type
_entity.pdbx_description
1 polymer ?
#
loop_
_entity_poly.entity_id
_entity_poly.type
_entity_poly.pdbx_seq_one_letter_code
_entity_poly.pdbx_strand_id
1 'polypeptide(L)'
;MIKLEVSGNTSKKEQLKWTEIMDNAFIQAMITQQDKGNRINGTFTTQAYANMIEELTTKLPRDIIKMEITKNHLRNRLKTLKIRFSQWYDMFRGTSLSGFSWNPDTQLIEAEDEVWNKLIEVIKTRGCIIEDKKSVKLQRTISAICKG
;
A
#
# COMPACT_ATOMS: atom_id res chain seq x y z
N MET A 1 8.39 0.33 -57.92
CA MET A 1 8.36 0.87 -56.53
C MET A 1 7.06 0.44 -55.89
N ILE A 2 7.08 -0.54 -55.00
CA ILE A 2 5.91 -0.92 -54.19
C ILE A 2 6.29 -0.59 -52.75
N LYS A 3 5.58 0.37 -52.14
CA LYS A 3 5.70 0.68 -50.71
C LYS A 3 5.05 -0.47 -49.93
N LEU A 4 5.83 -1.17 -49.12
CA LEU A 4 5.30 -2.01 -48.06
C LEU A 4 5.05 -1.13 -46.84
N GLU A 5 3.79 -0.92 -46.50
CA GLU A 5 3.41 -0.32 -45.23
C GLU A 5 3.64 -1.34 -44.11
N VAL A 6 4.59 -1.03 -43.22
CA VAL A 6 4.75 -1.73 -41.96
C VAL A 6 3.59 -1.30 -41.06
N SER A 7 2.57 -2.15 -40.97
CA SER A 7 1.54 -2.05 -39.94
C SER A 7 2.23 -2.19 -38.58
N GLY A 8 2.43 -1.06 -37.91
CA GLY A 8 2.88 -1.01 -36.53
C GLY A 8 1.83 -1.69 -35.67
N ASN A 9 2.04 -2.97 -35.38
CA ASN A 9 1.27 -3.70 -34.38
C ASN A 9 1.64 -3.13 -33.01
N THR A 10 0.97 -2.02 -32.65
CA THR A 10 0.91 -1.53 -31.26
C THR A 10 0.10 -2.54 -30.48
N SER A 11 0.77 -3.64 -30.11
CA SER A 11 0.27 -4.55 -29.09
C SER A 11 -0.09 -3.70 -27.88
N LYS A 12 -1.39 -3.51 -27.66
CA LYS A 12 -1.92 -2.94 -26.42
C LYS A 12 -1.39 -3.84 -25.31
N LYS A 13 -0.28 -3.45 -24.66
CA LYS A 13 0.22 -4.12 -23.46
C LYS A 13 -0.96 -4.13 -22.50
N GLU A 14 -1.54 -5.31 -22.28
CA GLU A 14 -2.59 -5.46 -21.29
C GLU A 14 -2.04 -4.96 -19.96
N GLN A 15 -2.60 -3.86 -19.48
CA GLN A 15 -2.18 -3.28 -18.21
C GLN A 15 -2.83 -4.08 -17.08
N LEU A 16 -2.03 -4.49 -16.10
CA LEU A 16 -2.53 -5.12 -14.89
C LEU A 16 -3.53 -4.19 -14.19
N LYS A 17 -4.81 -4.59 -14.15
CA LYS A 17 -5.85 -3.88 -13.41
C LYS A 17 -5.87 -4.40 -11.98
N TRP A 18 -5.43 -3.55 -11.05
CA TRP A 18 -5.42 -3.86 -9.63
C TRP A 18 -6.83 -3.82 -9.04
N THR A 19 -7.22 -4.89 -8.36
CA THR A 19 -8.46 -4.97 -7.58
C THR A 19 -8.19 -4.68 -6.10
N GLU A 20 -9.24 -4.42 -5.33
CA GLU A 20 -9.10 -4.24 -3.87
C GLU A 20 -8.57 -5.50 -3.17
N ILE A 21 -8.93 -6.69 -3.67
CA ILE A 21 -8.40 -7.97 -3.18
C ILE A 21 -6.89 -8.04 -3.38
N MET A 22 -6.40 -7.64 -4.56
CA MET A 22 -4.97 -7.60 -4.85
C MET A 22 -4.23 -6.56 -4.00
N ASP A 23 -4.83 -5.38 -3.80
CA ASP A 23 -4.27 -4.35 -2.93
C ASP A 23 -4.12 -4.84 -1.50
N ASN A 24 -5.18 -5.44 -0.96
CA ASN A 24 -5.17 -5.98 0.40
C ASN A 24 -4.08 -7.03 0.56
N ALA A 25 -4.00 -7.99 -0.38
CA ALA A 25 -2.95 -9.01 -0.35
C ALA A 25 -1.55 -8.40 -0.48
N PHE A 26 -1.37 -7.40 -1.36
CA PHE A 26 -0.08 -6.74 -1.54
C PHE A 26 0.33 -5.96 -0.28
N ILE A 27 -0.61 -5.27 0.37
CA ILE A 27 -0.38 -4.57 1.64
C ILE A 27 0.01 -5.56 2.75
N GLN A 28 -0.67 -6.70 2.86
CA GLN A 28 -0.30 -7.73 3.84
C GLN A 28 1.11 -8.29 3.58
N ALA A 29 1.47 -8.52 2.32
CA ALA A 29 2.81 -8.94 1.95
C ALA A 29 3.86 -7.86 2.30
N MET A 30 3.55 -6.56 2.09
CA MET A 30 4.42 -5.45 2.50
C MET A 30 4.64 -5.40 4.02
N ILE A 31 3.58 -5.55 4.81
CA ILE A 31 3.66 -5.59 6.27
C ILE A 31 4.55 -6.77 6.70
N THR A 32 4.32 -7.96 6.13
CA THR A 32 5.10 -9.16 6.44
C THR A 32 6.59 -8.99 6.11
N GLN A 33 6.93 -8.41 4.96
CA GLN A 33 8.32 -8.17 4.59
C GLN A 33 8.97 -7.07 5.45
N GLN A 34 8.20 -6.07 5.88
CA GLN A 34 8.68 -5.05 6.82
C GLN A 34 8.97 -5.65 8.19
N ASP A 35 8.07 -6.47 8.74
CA ASP A 35 8.27 -7.16 10.03
C ASP A 35 9.49 -8.11 9.97
N LYS A 36 9.81 -8.67 8.78
CA LYS A 36 11.02 -9.48 8.52
C LYS A 36 12.30 -8.66 8.33
N GLY A 37 12.25 -7.33 8.40
CA GLY A 37 13.41 -6.46 8.19
C GLY A 37 13.84 -6.29 6.73
N ASN A 38 13.06 -6.75 5.76
CA ASN A 38 13.39 -6.64 4.33
C ASN A 38 13.06 -5.25 3.73
N ARG A 39 12.95 -4.24 4.58
CA ARG A 39 12.79 -2.84 4.21
C ARG A 39 13.92 -2.03 4.85
N ILE A 40 14.86 -1.59 4.02
CA ILE A 40 16.08 -0.89 4.45
C ILE A 40 16.01 0.53 3.90
N ASN A 41 16.23 1.53 4.76
CA ASN A 41 16.17 2.95 4.40
C ASN A 41 14.90 3.28 3.59
N GLY A 42 13.74 2.82 4.09
CA GLY A 42 12.44 3.07 3.47
C GLY A 42 12.13 2.27 2.20
N THR A 43 13.08 1.48 1.71
CA THR A 43 12.98 0.77 0.43
C THR A 43 12.96 -0.73 0.64
N PHE A 44 12.01 -1.42 -0.01
CA PHE A 44 11.97 -2.89 0.00
C PHE A 44 13.13 -3.47 -0.80
N THR A 45 13.80 -4.49 -0.25
CA THR A 45 14.90 -5.19 -0.92
C THR A 45 14.42 -5.96 -2.14
N THR A 46 15.35 -6.38 -3.01
CA THR A 46 14.99 -7.25 -4.14
C THR A 46 14.37 -8.56 -3.67
N GLN A 47 14.85 -9.14 -2.56
CA GLN A 47 14.27 -10.33 -1.96
C GLN A 47 12.83 -10.09 -1.48
N ALA A 48 12.55 -8.94 -0.85
CA ALA A 48 11.19 -8.57 -0.46
C ALA A 48 10.24 -8.58 -1.65
N TYR A 49 10.64 -7.99 -2.79
CA TYR A 49 9.80 -8.00 -3.99
C TYR A 49 9.58 -9.41 -4.55
N ALA A 50 10.60 -10.27 -4.54
CA ALA A 50 10.45 -11.66 -4.98
C ALA A 50 9.44 -12.41 -4.09
N ASN A 51 9.58 -12.29 -2.77
CA ASN A 51 8.67 -12.90 -1.80
C ASN A 51 7.23 -12.37 -1.94
N MET A 52 7.05 -11.06 -2.19
CA MET A 52 5.73 -10.46 -2.39
C MET A 52 5.04 -11.00 -3.66
N ILE A 53 5.81 -11.20 -4.74
CA ILE A 53 5.28 -11.77 -5.98
C ILE A 53 4.83 -13.21 -5.72
N GLU A 54 5.70 -14.02 -5.11
CA GLU A 54 5.38 -15.41 -4.74
C GLU A 54 4.12 -15.48 -3.89
N GLU A 55 4.06 -14.69 -2.82
CA GLU A 55 2.91 -14.64 -1.91
C GLU A 55 1.61 -14.27 -2.62
N LEU A 56 1.64 -13.26 -3.51
CA LEU A 56 0.47 -12.88 -4.31
C LEU A 56 0.04 -14.00 -5.25
N THR A 57 0.99 -14.61 -5.96
CA THR A 57 0.69 -15.68 -6.93
C THR A 57 0.21 -16.98 -6.29
N THR A 58 0.61 -17.26 -5.04
CA THR A 58 0.19 -18.46 -4.31
C THR A 58 -1.14 -18.24 -3.58
N LYS A 59 -1.40 -17.05 -3.02
CA LYS A 59 -2.61 -16.79 -2.22
C LYS A 59 -3.83 -16.38 -3.02
N LEU A 60 -3.65 -15.82 -4.22
CA LEU A 60 -4.77 -15.33 -5.02
C LEU A 60 -5.07 -16.30 -6.18
N PRO A 61 -6.35 -16.60 -6.45
CA PRO A 61 -6.68 -17.50 -7.54
C PRO A 61 -6.44 -16.86 -8.93
N ARG A 62 -6.32 -17.71 -9.95
CA ARG A 62 -5.90 -17.32 -11.32
C ARG A 62 -6.91 -16.44 -12.06
N ASP A 63 -8.17 -16.44 -11.65
CA ASP A 63 -9.21 -15.55 -12.17
C ASP A 63 -9.04 -14.10 -11.67
N ILE A 64 -8.44 -13.92 -10.49
CA ILE A 64 -8.02 -12.61 -9.94
C ILE A 64 -6.72 -12.15 -10.57
N ILE A 65 -5.69 -13.01 -10.60
CA ILE A 65 -4.40 -12.72 -11.24
C ILE A 65 -4.43 -13.19 -12.70
N LYS A 66 -4.96 -12.33 -13.57
CA LYS A 66 -5.13 -12.62 -15.00
C LYS A 66 -3.82 -12.61 -15.80
N MET A 67 -2.73 -12.13 -15.22
CA MET A 67 -1.41 -12.03 -15.86
C MET A 67 -0.29 -12.10 -14.84
N GLU A 68 0.92 -12.34 -15.30
CA GLU A 68 2.11 -12.40 -14.44
C GLU A 68 2.37 -11.08 -13.70
N ILE A 69 2.59 -11.17 -12.39
CA ILE A 69 2.96 -10.03 -11.55
C ILE A 69 4.48 -9.89 -11.56
N THR A 70 4.95 -8.74 -12.03
CA THR A 70 6.38 -8.41 -12.04
C THR A 70 6.72 -7.41 -10.94
N LYS A 71 8.01 -7.29 -10.62
CA LYS A 71 8.53 -6.27 -9.70
C LYS A 71 8.11 -4.85 -10.09
N ASN A 72 8.05 -4.57 -11.39
CA ASN A 72 7.65 -3.25 -11.88
C ASN A 72 6.17 -2.95 -11.61
N HIS A 73 5.30 -3.96 -11.71
CA HIS A 73 3.89 -3.85 -11.33
C HIS A 73 3.75 -3.46 -9.86
N LEU A 74 4.49 -4.14 -8.97
CA LEU A 74 4.47 -3.84 -7.52
C LEU A 74 4.98 -2.42 -7.21
N ARG A 75 6.08 -2.01 -7.84
CA ARG A 75 6.63 -0.65 -7.65
C ARG A 75 5.66 0.44 -8.09
N ASN A 76 5.04 0.27 -9.26
CA ASN A 76 4.05 1.22 -9.76
C ASN A 76 2.83 1.26 -8.84
N ARG A 77 2.36 0.09 -8.37
CA ARG A 77 1.24 0.06 -7.44
C ARG A 77 1.55 0.71 -6.10
N LEU A 78 2.75 0.47 -5.56
CA LEU A 78 3.21 1.12 -4.33
C LEU A 78 3.19 2.65 -4.46
N LYS A 79 3.60 3.21 -5.61
CA LYS A 79 3.49 4.66 -5.86
C LYS A 79 2.04 5.15 -5.79
N THR A 80 1.11 4.43 -6.42
CA THR A 80 -0.32 4.76 -6.36
C THR A 80 -0.85 4.67 -4.93
N LEU A 81 -0.49 3.63 -4.18
CA LEU A 81 -0.89 3.46 -2.78
C LEU A 81 -0.32 4.59 -1.92
N LYS A 82 0.94 4.99 -2.09
CA LYS A 82 1.54 6.13 -1.38
C LYS A 82 0.73 7.41 -1.54
N ILE A 83 0.28 7.71 -2.75
CA ILE A 83 -0.56 8.89 -3.03
C ILE A 83 -1.93 8.75 -2.35
N ARG A 84 -2.58 7.58 -2.45
CA ARG A 84 -3.89 7.34 -1.81
C ARG A 84 -3.83 7.44 -0.28
N PHE A 85 -2.74 7.00 0.32
CA PHE A 85 -2.56 6.96 1.77
C PHE A 85 -1.85 8.19 2.34
N SER A 86 -1.33 9.11 1.52
CA SER A 86 -0.62 10.31 2.00
C SER A 86 -1.51 11.19 2.89
N GLN A 87 -2.80 11.32 2.56
CA GLN A 87 -3.76 12.07 3.38
C GLN A 87 -3.87 11.52 4.81
N TRP A 88 -3.83 10.20 4.97
CA TRP A 88 -3.90 9.56 6.28
C TRP A 88 -2.58 9.78 7.03
N TYR A 89 -1.46 9.65 6.31
CA TYR A 89 -0.13 9.91 6.87
C TYR A 89 0.04 11.35 7.35
N ASP A 90 -0.43 12.35 6.59
CA ASP A 90 -0.40 13.75 6.99
C ASP A 90 -1.30 14.02 8.21
N MET A 91 -2.49 13.41 8.22
CA MET A 91 -3.39 13.48 9.37
C MET A 91 -2.73 12.94 10.66
N PHE A 92 -1.98 11.83 10.58
CA PHE A 92 -1.27 11.25 11.72
C PHE A 92 0.07 11.92 12.09
N ARG A 93 0.66 12.72 11.20
CA ARG A 93 1.86 13.51 11.50
C ARG A 93 1.57 14.89 12.07
N GLY A 94 0.29 15.19 12.33
CA GLY A 94 -0.11 16.44 12.98
C GLY A 94 -0.32 17.62 12.05
N THR A 95 -0.29 17.44 10.72
CA THR A 95 -0.64 18.52 9.78
C THR A 95 -2.13 18.86 9.81
N SER A 96 -2.98 17.95 10.30
CA SER A 96 -4.44 18.17 10.44
C SER A 96 -4.97 18.04 11.87
N LEU A 97 -4.27 17.33 12.77
CA LEU A 97 -4.68 17.05 14.14
C LEU A 97 -3.46 17.07 15.06
N SER A 98 -3.25 18.15 15.81
CA SER A 98 -2.18 18.22 16.83
C SER A 98 -2.40 17.13 17.90
N GLY A 99 -1.35 16.39 18.26
CA GLY A 99 -1.39 15.38 19.33
C GLY A 99 -1.11 13.94 18.91
N PHE A 100 -0.96 13.65 17.61
CA PHE A 100 -0.43 12.37 17.15
C PHE A 100 1.09 12.42 17.03
N SER A 101 1.76 11.45 17.63
CA SER A 101 3.21 11.27 17.57
C SER A 101 3.52 9.88 17.03
N TRP A 102 4.64 9.75 16.33
CA TRP A 102 5.10 8.46 15.84
C TRP A 102 6.08 7.83 16.82
N ASN A 103 5.80 6.61 17.30
CA ASN A 103 6.76 5.84 18.08
C ASN A 103 7.66 5.01 17.15
N PRO A 104 8.98 5.28 17.08
CA PRO A 104 9.92 4.57 16.22
C PRO A 104 10.12 3.10 16.62
N ASP A 105 10.01 2.77 17.90
CA ASP A 105 10.27 1.44 18.45
C ASP A 105 9.10 0.49 18.17
N THR A 106 7.87 0.94 18.47
CA THR A 106 6.67 0.13 18.22
C THR A 106 6.22 0.18 16.77
N GLN A 107 6.73 1.15 16.00
CA GLN A 107 6.25 1.49 14.66
C GLN A 107 4.73 1.76 14.62
N LEU A 108 4.22 2.39 15.67
CA LEU A 108 2.82 2.76 15.83
C LEU A 108 2.70 4.25 16.10
N ILE A 109 1.48 4.75 15.91
CA ILE A 109 1.12 6.13 16.24
C ILE A 109 0.62 6.13 17.68
N GLU A 110 1.18 7.04 18.48
CA GLU A 110 0.84 7.27 19.87
C GLU A 110 0.23 8.65 20.03
N ALA A 111 -0.89 8.70 20.74
CA ALA A 111 -1.62 9.92 21.06
C ALA A 111 -2.46 9.66 22.31
N GLU A 112 -2.85 10.73 22.99
CA GLU A 112 -3.81 10.65 24.09
C GLU A 112 -5.17 10.15 23.60
N ASP A 113 -5.93 9.47 24.47
CA ASP A 113 -7.22 8.90 24.12
C ASP A 113 -8.22 9.96 23.60
N GLU A 114 -8.12 11.20 24.09
CA GLU A 114 -8.91 12.34 23.62
C GLU A 114 -8.64 12.69 22.15
N VAL A 115 -7.38 12.58 21.72
CA VAL A 115 -6.93 12.84 20.35
C VAL A 115 -7.44 11.72 19.41
N TRP A 116 -7.41 10.47 19.86
CA TRP A 116 -8.03 9.34 19.15
C TRP A 116 -9.54 9.50 18.99
N ASN A 117 -10.24 9.93 20.04
CA ASN A 117 -11.69 10.13 19.99
C ASN A 117 -12.11 11.22 18.99
N LYS A 118 -11.39 12.36 18.95
CA LYS A 118 -11.62 13.42 17.96
C LYS A 118 -11.43 12.94 16.53
N LEU A 119 -10.40 12.15 16.27
CA LEU A 119 -10.18 11.57 14.94
C LEU A 119 -11.35 10.67 14.51
N ILE A 120 -11.86 9.84 15.41
CA ILE A 120 -12.98 8.94 15.14
C ILE A 120 -14.25 9.74 14.81
N GLU A 121 -14.50 10.87 15.46
CA GLU A 121 -15.62 11.75 15.13
C GLU A 121 -15.51 12.32 13.71
N VAL A 122 -14.31 12.77 13.31
CA VAL A 122 -14.03 13.25 11.93
C VAL A 122 -14.22 12.14 10.90
N ILE A 123 -13.78 10.92 11.21
CA ILE A 123 -13.91 9.75 10.34
C ILE A 123 -15.38 9.35 10.17
N LYS A 124 -16.16 9.33 11.26
CA LYS A 124 -17.60 9.06 11.27
C LYS A 124 -18.37 10.09 10.44
N THR A 125 -18.05 11.37 10.58
CA THR A 125 -18.68 12.43 9.77
C THR A 125 -18.31 12.36 8.28
N ARG A 126 -17.19 11.73 7.93
CA ARG A 126 -16.76 11.49 6.54
C ARG A 126 -17.22 10.15 5.96
N GLY A 127 -18.04 9.38 6.67
CA GLY A 127 -18.59 8.11 6.18
C GLY A 127 -17.58 6.97 6.06
N CYS A 128 -16.39 7.09 6.67
CA CYS A 128 -15.45 5.98 6.76
C CYS A 128 -15.78 5.10 7.97
N ILE A 129 -16.02 3.82 7.76
CA ILE A 129 -16.20 2.85 8.84
C ILE A 129 -14.81 2.35 9.25
N ILE A 130 -14.20 3.02 10.25
CA ILE A 130 -13.03 2.47 10.96
C ILE A 130 -13.57 1.91 12.27
N GLU A 131 -13.70 0.59 12.34
CA GLU A 131 -14.36 -0.11 13.47
C GLU A 131 -13.51 -0.14 14.75
N ASP A 132 -12.21 0.16 14.67
CA ASP A 132 -11.33 0.04 15.83
C ASP A 132 -10.35 1.21 15.98
N LYS A 133 -10.42 1.84 17.16
CA LYS A 133 -9.72 3.05 17.62
C LYS A 133 -8.20 2.92 17.62
N LYS A 134 -7.71 1.67 17.58
CA LYS A 134 -6.30 1.31 17.59
C LYS A 134 -6.06 0.23 16.56
N SER A 135 -6.67 0.33 15.37
CA SER A 135 -6.42 -0.67 14.33
C SER A 135 -4.94 -0.64 13.97
N VAL A 136 -4.16 -1.48 14.65
CA VAL A 136 -2.75 -1.73 14.44
C VAL A 136 -2.54 -2.07 12.98
N LYS A 137 -3.54 -2.69 12.35
CA LYS A 137 -3.60 -2.95 10.92
C LYS A 137 -3.58 -1.68 10.07
N LEU A 138 -4.36 -0.63 10.39
CA LEU A 138 -4.34 0.65 9.66
C LEU A 138 -3.00 1.37 9.85
N GLN A 139 -2.49 1.44 11.08
CA GLN A 139 -1.21 2.09 11.36
C GLN A 139 -0.03 1.36 10.68
N ARG A 140 -0.01 0.02 10.75
CA ARG A 140 0.94 -0.83 10.01
C ARG A 140 0.79 -0.68 8.49
N THR A 141 -0.42 -0.53 7.98
CA THR A 141 -0.67 -0.29 6.55
C THR A 141 -0.06 1.05 6.11
N ILE A 142 -0.32 2.12 6.86
CA ILE A 142 0.25 3.45 6.57
C ILE A 142 1.77 3.40 6.70
N SER A 143 2.31 2.72 7.71
CA SER A 143 3.75 2.48 7.84
C SER A 143 4.32 1.76 6.62
N ALA A 144 3.74 0.60 6.26
CA ALA A 144 4.15 -0.22 5.12
C ALA A 144 4.11 0.55 3.79
N ILE A 145 3.14 1.44 3.61
CA ILE A 145 2.96 2.21 2.39
C ILE A 145 3.82 3.49 2.40
N CYS A 146 3.73 4.30 3.45
CA CYS A 146 4.20 5.69 3.46
C CYS A 146 5.60 5.90 4.05
N LYS A 147 6.16 4.98 4.86
CA LYS A 147 7.53 5.16 5.41
C LYS A 147 8.64 4.88 4.39
N GLY A 148 8.95 5.86 3.55
CA GLY A 148 10.16 5.91 2.73
C GLY A 148 11.17 6.83 3.38
#